data_AF-M5BVQ9-F1
#
_entry.id   AF-M5BVQ9-F1
#
_cell.length_a   1.000
_cell.length_b   1.000
_cell.length_c   1.000
_cell.angle_alpha   90.00
_cell.angle_beta   90.00
_cell.angle_gamma   90.00
#
_symmetry.space_group_name_H-M   'P 1'
#
loop_
_entity.id
_entity.type
_entity.pdbx_description
1 polymer ?
#
loop_
_entity_poly.entity_id
_entity_poly.type
_entity_poly.pdbx_seq_one_letter_code
_entity_poly.pdbx_strand_id
1 'polypeptide(L)'
;MRIHNVFHINLLSAFKEDTDFHRRQVKPPPIITEEGEEEYEVDKIVAWREDKDGLRYQIRWKGYDELEDTMERAEKIAGLPEVMEVFKKELPEGPLPATLKSEKKKKKKGTERLAYMSMSHSNRYAPLQVP
;
A
#
# COMPACT_ATOMS: atom_id res chain seq x y z
N MET A 1 7.99 -20.06 -30.58
CA MET A 1 8.76 -18.80 -30.65
C MET A 1 7.97 -17.75 -29.87
N ARG A 2 8.47 -17.26 -28.74
CA ARG A 2 7.78 -16.24 -27.93
C ARG A 2 8.40 -14.88 -28.28
N ILE A 3 7.64 -14.02 -28.95
CA ILE A 3 8.08 -12.66 -29.29
C ILE A 3 7.79 -11.79 -28.07
N HIS A 4 8.83 -11.25 -27.46
CA HIS A 4 8.68 -10.26 -26.40
C HIS A 4 8.46 -8.88 -27.03
N ASN A 5 7.61 -8.06 -26.41
CA ASN A 5 7.45 -6.67 -26.82
C ASN A 5 8.72 -5.88 -26.48
N VAL A 6 9.63 -5.78 -27.45
CA VAL A 6 10.89 -5.04 -27.35
C VAL A 6 10.68 -3.70 -28.02
N PHE A 7 10.68 -2.62 -27.23
CA PHE A 7 10.70 -1.26 -27.76
C PHE A 7 12.13 -0.73 -27.79
N HIS A 8 12.42 0.13 -28.76
CA HIS A 8 13.72 0.79 -28.86
C HIS A 8 13.85 1.85 -27.75
N ILE A 9 14.93 1.84 -26.98
CA ILE A 9 15.14 2.73 -25.82
C ILE A 9 15.01 4.21 -26.22
N ASN A 10 15.49 4.59 -27.41
CA ASN A 10 15.35 5.95 -27.96
C ASN A 10 13.90 6.45 -28.12
N LEU A 11 12.89 5.57 -28.08
CA LEU A 11 11.48 5.96 -28.10
C LEU A 11 10.95 6.35 -26.72
N LEU A 12 11.68 6.04 -25.65
CA LEU A 12 11.38 6.55 -24.32
C LEU A 12 11.70 8.05 -24.27
N SER A 13 10.73 8.83 -23.82
CA SER A 13 10.95 10.24 -23.45
C SER A 13 11.02 10.36 -21.95
N ALA A 14 11.82 11.31 -21.45
CA ALA A 14 11.85 11.61 -20.02
C ALA A 14 10.43 11.91 -19.54
N PHE A 15 10.04 11.31 -18.41
CA PHE A 15 8.73 11.54 -17.81
C PHE A 15 8.54 13.04 -17.59
N LYS A 16 7.54 13.61 -18.24
CA LYS A 16 7.15 15.00 -18.07
C LYS A 16 5.96 15.05 -17.14
N GLU A 17 6.18 15.79 -16.07
CA GLU A 17 5.15 16.20 -15.14
C GLU A 17 4.02 16.91 -15.87
N ASP A 18 2.78 16.53 -15.57
CA ASP A 18 1.60 17.19 -16.14
C ASP A 18 1.39 18.55 -15.46
N THR A 19 1.87 19.61 -16.10
CA THR A 19 1.77 20.99 -15.61
C THR A 19 0.45 21.67 -15.97
N ASP A 20 -0.21 21.23 -17.04
CA ASP A 20 -1.32 21.97 -17.64
C ASP A 20 -2.66 21.61 -17.01
N PHE A 21 -2.88 20.32 -16.75
CA PHE A 21 -4.16 19.84 -16.23
C PHE A 21 -4.15 19.61 -14.71
N HIS A 22 -3.00 19.86 -14.05
CA HIS A 22 -2.81 19.62 -12.63
C HIS A 22 -3.33 18.24 -12.19
N ARG A 23 -3.17 17.21 -13.05
CA ARG A 23 -3.71 15.87 -12.78
C ARG A 23 -3.13 15.22 -11.53
N ARG A 24 -2.01 15.75 -11.01
CA ARG A 24 -1.45 15.32 -9.73
C ARG A 24 -2.13 16.02 -8.57
N GLN A 25 -2.78 15.22 -7.72
CA GLN A 25 -3.21 15.65 -6.40
C GLN A 25 -1.97 16.00 -5.57
N VAL A 26 -2.03 17.13 -4.87
CA VAL A 26 -0.99 17.48 -3.89
C VAL A 26 -1.00 16.40 -2.83
N LYS A 27 0.11 15.65 -2.72
CA LYS A 27 0.24 14.58 -1.74
C LYS A 27 0.20 15.18 -0.34
N PRO A 28 -0.54 14.58 0.60
CA PRO A 28 -0.51 15.04 1.98
C PRO A 28 0.92 14.88 2.54
N PRO A 29 1.36 15.77 3.44
CA PRO A 29 2.63 15.58 4.13
C PRO A 29 2.53 14.34 5.04
N PRO A 30 3.62 13.55 5.17
CA PRO A 30 3.66 12.45 6.13
C PRO A 30 3.56 12.97 7.56
N ILE A 31 2.94 12.18 8.43
CA ILE A 31 2.99 12.41 9.87
C ILE A 31 4.32 11.83 10.38
N ILE A 32 5.07 12.60 11.16
CA ILE A 32 6.33 12.15 11.74
C ILE A 32 6.06 11.70 13.17
N THR A 33 6.39 10.44 13.49
CA THR A 33 6.25 9.90 14.85
C THR A 33 7.35 10.44 15.77
N GLU A 34 7.21 10.21 17.09
CA GLU A 34 8.25 10.58 18.07
C GLU A 34 9.61 9.90 17.79
N GLU A 35 9.58 8.77 17.09
CA GLU A 35 10.75 7.98 16.67
C GLU A 35 11.35 8.47 15.34
N GLY A 36 10.73 9.46 14.71
CA GLY A 36 11.16 10.02 13.42
C GLY A 36 10.70 9.22 12.20
N GLU A 37 9.75 8.29 12.37
CA GLU A 37 9.21 7.49 11.27
C GLU A 37 8.06 8.22 10.55
N GLU A 38 7.98 8.06 9.23
CA GLU A 38 6.88 8.61 8.43
C GLU A 38 5.67 7.66 8.43
N GLU A 39 4.52 8.17 8.86
CA GLU A 39 3.22 7.51 8.80
C GLU A 39 2.28 8.23 7.82
N TYR A 40 1.49 7.41 7.13
CA TYR A 40 0.60 7.84 6.05
C TYR A 40 -0.80 7.32 6.31
N GLU A 41 -1.82 8.10 5.94
CA GLU A 41 -3.22 7.67 6.05
C GLU A 41 -3.55 6.60 5.01
N VAL A 42 -4.06 5.46 5.48
CA VAL A 42 -4.56 4.35 4.66
C VAL A 42 -5.97 4.72 4.19
N ASP A 43 -6.18 4.70 2.87
CA ASP A 43 -7.51 4.87 2.28
C ASP A 43 -8.28 3.55 2.32
N LYS A 44 -7.75 2.52 1.64
CA LYS A 44 -8.39 1.19 1.57
C LYS A 44 -7.44 0.09 1.08
N ILE A 45 -7.91 -1.15 1.22
CA ILE A 45 -7.29 -2.32 0.58
C ILE A 45 -7.91 -2.49 -0.80
N VAL A 46 -7.08 -2.52 -1.85
CA VAL A 46 -7.55 -2.64 -3.24
C VAL A 46 -7.33 -4.02 -3.85
N ALA A 47 -6.37 -4.78 -3.31
CA ALA A 47 -6.08 -6.14 -3.76
C ALA A 47 -5.36 -6.93 -2.65
N TRP A 48 -5.15 -8.22 -2.90
CA TRP A 48 -4.38 -9.09 -2.03
C TRP A 48 -3.56 -10.09 -2.84
N ARG A 49 -2.50 -10.62 -2.23
CA ARG A 49 -1.70 -11.73 -2.75
C ARG A 49 -1.32 -12.63 -1.60
N GLU A 50 -1.40 -13.94 -1.83
CA GLU A 50 -0.89 -14.95 -0.92
C GLU A 50 0.25 -15.70 -1.61
N ASP A 51 1.38 -15.84 -0.93
CA ASP A 51 2.50 -16.65 -1.35
C ASP A 51 3.13 -17.42 -0.18
N LYS A 52 4.31 -18.01 -0.41
CA LYS A 52 5.02 -18.78 0.63
C LYS A 52 5.39 -17.95 1.86
N ASP A 53 5.51 -16.63 1.70
CA ASP A 53 5.89 -15.70 2.78
C ASP A 53 4.65 -15.16 3.52
N GLY A 54 3.45 -15.51 3.05
CA GLY A 54 2.18 -15.23 3.71
C GLY A 54 1.27 -14.30 2.92
N LEU A 55 0.19 -13.84 3.58
CA LEU A 55 -0.79 -12.95 3.01
C LEU A 55 -0.31 -11.50 3.03
N ARG A 56 -0.41 -10.82 1.88
CA ARG A 56 -0.15 -9.39 1.73
C ARG A 56 -1.33 -8.67 1.10
N TYR A 57 -1.58 -7.45 1.54
CA TYR A 57 -2.60 -6.56 1.03
C TYR A 57 -1.96 -5.42 0.24
N GLN A 58 -2.57 -5.08 -0.88
CA GLN A 58 -2.23 -3.88 -1.64
C GLN A 58 -3.00 -2.70 -1.05
N ILE A 59 -2.25 -1.73 -0.53
CA ILE A 59 -2.80 -0.58 0.20
C ILE A 59 -2.83 0.64 -0.70
N ARG A 60 -4.02 1.22 -0.84
CA ARG A 60 -4.22 2.58 -1.38
C ARG A 60 -4.00 3.57 -0.26
N TRP A 61 -3.10 4.52 -0.48
CA TRP A 61 -2.82 5.59 0.46
C TRP A 61 -3.64 6.83 0.11
N LYS A 62 -4.16 7.52 1.13
CA LYS A 62 -5.07 8.64 0.89
C LYS A 62 -4.35 9.83 0.29
N GLY A 63 -4.83 10.31 -0.85
CA GLY A 63 -4.20 11.40 -1.61
C GLY A 63 -2.95 10.98 -2.39
N TYR A 64 -2.71 9.67 -2.52
CA TYR A 64 -1.67 9.09 -3.37
C TYR A 64 -2.31 8.31 -4.53
N ASP A 65 -1.55 8.15 -5.61
CA ASP A 65 -2.00 7.43 -6.81
C ASP A 65 -1.79 5.93 -6.67
N GLU A 66 -2.42 5.13 -7.54
CA GLU A 66 -2.28 3.68 -7.57
C GLU A 66 -0.84 3.19 -7.81
N LEU A 67 -0.02 4.03 -8.44
CA LEU A 67 1.41 3.78 -8.65
C LEU A 67 2.21 3.76 -7.34
N GLU A 68 1.66 4.34 -6.28
CA GLU A 68 2.28 4.44 -4.96
C GLU A 68 1.73 3.43 -3.97
N ASP A 69 0.86 2.54 -4.44
CA ASP A 69 0.40 1.43 -3.63
C ASP A 69 1.53 0.54 -3.17
N THR A 70 1.45 0.11 -1.92
CA THR A 70 2.42 -0.81 -1.34
C THR A 70 1.78 -2.14 -0.97
N MET A 71 2.58 -3.20 -1.06
CA MET A 71 2.20 -4.55 -0.65
C MET A 71 2.61 -4.77 0.80
N GLU A 72 1.66 -4.60 1.71
CA GLU A 72 1.88 -4.66 3.15
C GLU A 72 1.47 -6.01 3.72
N ARG A 73 2.17 -6.46 4.76
CA ARG A 73 1.85 -7.72 5.44
C ARG A 73 0.48 -7.64 6.11
N ALA A 74 -0.31 -8.71 5.97
CA ALA A 74 -1.66 -8.73 6.53
C ALA A 74 -1.69 -8.60 8.07
N GLU A 75 -0.61 -9.00 8.77
CA GLU A 75 -0.48 -8.80 10.20
C GLU A 75 -0.47 -7.31 10.61
N LYS A 76 0.10 -6.45 9.77
CA LYS A 76 0.19 -5.00 10.00
C LYS A 76 -1.18 -4.34 9.86
N ILE A 77 -1.96 -4.81 8.89
CA ILE A 77 -3.32 -4.31 8.61
C ILE A 77 -4.35 -4.85 9.59
N ALA A 78 -4.12 -6.05 10.15
CA ALA A 78 -5.01 -6.63 11.16
C ALA A 78 -5.18 -5.73 12.41
N GLY A 79 -4.21 -4.85 12.69
CA GLY A 79 -4.29 -3.85 13.75
C GLY A 79 -5.15 -2.61 13.43
N LEU A 80 -5.66 -2.49 12.21
CA LEU A 80 -6.46 -1.35 11.72
C LEU A 80 -7.92 -1.82 11.49
N PRO A 81 -8.78 -1.80 12.52
CA PRO A 81 -10.13 -2.36 12.43
C PRO A 81 -10.99 -1.64 11.37
N GLU A 82 -10.88 -0.32 11.27
CA GLU A 82 -11.63 0.50 10.30
C GLU A 82 -11.36 0.06 8.86
N VAL A 83 -10.07 -0.11 8.50
CA VAL A 83 -9.65 -0.55 7.17
C VAL A 83 -10.15 -1.96 6.88
N MET A 84 -10.08 -2.85 7.87
CA MET A 84 -10.54 -4.24 7.73
C MET A 84 -12.07 -4.35 7.62
N GLU A 85 -12.83 -3.46 8.26
CA GLU A 85 -14.28 -3.40 8.11
C GLU A 85 -14.70 -2.97 6.70
N VAL A 86 -14.04 -1.94 6.17
CA VAL A 86 -14.24 -1.50 4.78
C VAL A 86 -13.89 -2.65 3.82
N PHE A 87 -12.76 -3.31 4.01
CA PHE A 87 -12.35 -4.44 3.19
C PHE A 87 -13.37 -5.58 3.18
N LYS A 88 -13.88 -5.99 4.35
CA LYS A 88 -14.91 -7.05 4.44
C LYS A 88 -16.20 -6.68 3.74
N LYS A 89 -16.55 -5.38 3.73
CA LYS A 89 -17.76 -4.88 3.08
C LYS A 89 -17.62 -4.80 1.57
N GLU A 90 -16.48 -4.32 1.07
CA GLU A 90 -16.24 -4.12 -0.36
C GLU A 90 -15.76 -5.39 -1.08
N LEU A 91 -14.99 -6.23 -0.38
CA LEU A 91 -14.32 -7.42 -0.90
C LEU A 91 -14.58 -8.63 0.02
N PRO A 92 -15.83 -9.14 0.08
CA PRO A 92 -16.21 -10.20 1.02
C PRO A 92 -15.51 -11.55 0.75
N GLU A 93 -15.09 -11.79 -0.49
CA GLU A 93 -14.32 -12.99 -0.90
C GLU A 93 -12.84 -12.92 -0.50
N GLY A 94 -12.39 -11.80 0.05
CA GLY A 94 -11.00 -11.57 0.42
C GLY A 94 -10.52 -12.47 1.57
N PRO A 95 -9.30 -13.01 1.51
CA PRO A 95 -8.74 -13.82 2.59
C PRO A 95 -8.53 -12.96 3.83
N LEU A 96 -8.93 -13.47 5.00
CA LEU A 96 -8.65 -12.82 6.29
C LEU A 96 -7.31 -13.31 6.87
N PRO A 97 -6.52 -12.43 7.52
CA PRO A 97 -5.30 -12.83 8.20
C PRO A 97 -5.60 -13.84 9.31
N ALA A 98 -4.65 -14.75 9.54
CA ALA A 98 -4.77 -15.78 10.57
C ALA A 98 -4.94 -15.19 11.99
N THR A 99 -4.39 -14.00 12.23
CA THR A 99 -4.54 -13.27 13.49
C THR A 99 -6.00 -13.00 13.83
N LEU A 100 -6.78 -12.46 12.88
CA LEU A 100 -8.22 -12.20 13.07
C LEU A 100 -9.06 -13.49 13.19
N LYS A 101 -8.62 -14.60 12.58
CA LYS A 101 -9.31 -15.90 12.71
C LYS A 101 -9.17 -16.50 14.12
N SER A 102 -8.13 -16.12 14.86
CA SER A 102 -7.80 -16.69 16.17
C SER A 102 -8.43 -15.95 17.37
N GLU A 103 -9.00 -14.77 17.18
CA GLU A 103 -9.46 -13.87 18.24
C GLU A 103 -10.87 -14.15 18.80
N LYS A 104 -11.18 -15.42 19.10
CA LYS A 104 -12.32 -15.69 20.01
C LYS A 104 -12.01 -15.36 21.47
N LYS A 105 -10.79 -14.98 21.87
CA LYS A 105 -10.47 -14.59 23.27
C LYS A 105 -9.31 -13.59 23.38
N LYS A 106 -9.56 -12.53 24.18
CA LYS A 106 -8.65 -11.54 24.81
C LYS A 106 -8.54 -10.16 24.12
N LYS A 107 -9.43 -9.25 24.51
CA LYS A 107 -9.21 -7.79 24.42
C LYS A 107 -7.94 -7.43 25.20
N LYS A 108 -6.88 -7.00 24.50
CA LYS A 108 -5.83 -6.17 25.10
C LYS A 108 -6.14 -4.72 24.72
N LYS A 109 -6.27 -3.86 25.73
CA LYS A 109 -6.32 -2.41 25.57
C LYS A 109 -4.93 -1.93 25.16
N GLY A 110 -4.85 -1.15 24.09
CA GLY A 110 -3.64 -0.40 23.76
C GLY A 110 -3.44 -0.27 22.25
N THR A 111 -3.59 0.96 21.78
CA THR A 111 -3.35 1.43 20.42
C THR A 111 -4.44 1.05 19.42
N GLU A 112 -5.57 1.75 19.55
CA GLU A 112 -6.44 2.08 18.42
C GLU A 112 -5.59 2.95 17.47
N ARG A 113 -4.73 2.32 16.67
CA ARG A 113 -4.08 3.04 15.58
C ARG A 113 -5.21 3.41 14.62
N LEU A 114 -5.60 4.68 14.68
CA LEU A 114 -6.28 5.37 13.59
C LEU A 114 -5.61 4.94 12.28
N ALA A 115 -6.35 4.85 11.17
CA ALA A 115 -5.96 4.28 9.86
C ALA A 115 -4.67 4.87 9.24
N TYR A 116 -3.54 4.77 9.93
CA TYR A 116 -2.25 5.34 9.64
C TYR A 116 -1.21 4.25 9.80
N MET A 117 -0.25 4.26 8.89
CA MET A 117 0.76 3.23 8.83
C MET A 117 1.98 3.74 8.09
N SER A 118 3.17 3.33 8.51
CA SER A 118 4.37 3.57 7.71
C SER A 118 4.32 2.80 6.40
N MET A 119 4.66 3.44 5.28
CA MET A 119 4.80 2.75 3.99
C MET A 119 6.02 1.82 4.02
N SER A 120 5.85 0.56 3.63
CA SER A 120 7.00 -0.28 3.30
C SER A 120 7.66 0.29 2.04
N HIS A 121 8.92 0.73 2.18
CA HIS A 121 9.67 1.40 1.11
C HIS A 121 10.03 0.49 -0.06
N SER A 122 9.46 -0.72 -0.16
CA SER A 122 9.87 -1.74 -1.13
C SER A 122 9.54 -1.39 -2.58
N ASN A 123 8.98 -0.21 -2.88
CA ASN A 123 8.79 0.26 -4.25
C ASN A 123 8.83 1.79 -4.43
N ARG A 124 9.28 2.57 -3.44
CA ARG A 124 9.52 4.01 -3.64
C ARG A 124 10.85 4.17 -4.36
N TYR A 125 10.84 4.09 -5.68
CA TYR A 125 12.00 4.10 -6.58
C TYR A 125 12.90 2.86 -6.45
N ALA A 126 12.82 1.96 -7.44
CA ALA A 126 14.05 1.35 -7.91
C ALA A 126 14.79 2.48 -8.68
N PRO A 127 15.89 3.06 -8.15
CA PRO A 127 16.72 3.89 -9.01
C PRO A 127 17.15 3.01 -10.17
N LEU A 128 16.82 3.40 -11.39
CA LEU A 128 17.44 2.83 -12.56
C LEU A 128 18.95 2.98 -12.33
N GLN A 129 19.65 1.87 -12.09
CA GLN A 129 21.09 1.84 -12.21
C GLN A 129 21.40 2.19 -13.66
N VAL A 130 21.65 3.47 -13.89
CA VAL A 130 22.22 3.94 -15.14
C VAL A 130 23.70 3.50 -15.10
N PRO A 131 24.20 2.79 -16.12
CA PRO A 131 25.60 2.38 -16.19
C PRO A 131 26.55 3.59 -16.25
#